data_AF-H6RDY1-F1
#
_entry.id   AF-H6RDY1-F1
#
_cell.length_a   1.000
_cell.length_b   1.000
_cell.length_c   1.000
_cell.angle_alpha   90.00
_cell.angle_beta   90.00
_cell.angle_gamma   90.00
#
_symmetry.space_group_name_H-M   'P 1'
#
loop_
_entity.id
_entity.type
_entity.pdbx_description
1 polymer ?
#
loop_
_entity_poly.entity_id
_entity_poly.type
_entity_poly.pdbx_seq_one_letter_code
_entity_poly.pdbx_strand_id
1 'polypeptide(L)'
;MALPEGFEAQIRPRSGLAAKHGLSVLNAPGTIDADYRGEIGVILVNLSNEPFTIQPGERIAQLVIAKYEQVRWNLQDTLDTTERGAGGFGSSGKE
;
A
#
# COMPACT_ATOMS: atom_id res chain seq x y z
N MET A 1 16.50 3.68 5.90
CA MET A 1 15.78 4.39 6.98
C MET A 1 15.85 3.52 8.23
N ALA A 2 15.78 4.06 9.44
CA ALA A 2 15.73 3.25 10.67
C ALA A 2 14.43 3.55 11.39
N LEU A 3 13.35 2.86 11.01
CA LEU A 3 12.06 3.04 11.68
C LEU A 3 12.09 2.38 13.07
N PRO A 4 11.35 2.91 14.05
CA PRO A 4 11.13 2.22 15.31
C PRO A 4 10.37 0.91 15.11
N GLU A 5 10.58 -0.06 15.99
CA GLU A 5 9.78 -1.29 16.02
C GLU A 5 8.29 -0.96 16.20
N GLY A 6 7.40 -1.70 15.52
CA GLY A 6 5.95 -1.44 15.51
C GLY A 6 5.52 -0.37 14.51
N PHE A 7 6.43 0.12 13.65
CA PHE A 7 6.13 1.03 12.56
C PHE A 7 6.62 0.51 11.21
N GLU A 8 5.81 0.73 10.19
CA GLU A 8 6.19 0.52 8.79
C GLU A 8 6.13 1.85 8.03
N ALA A 9 6.87 1.94 6.93
CA ALA A 9 6.66 2.99 5.95
C ALA A 9 5.94 2.45 4.72
N GLN A 10 5.06 3.26 4.16
CA GLN A 10 4.21 2.90 3.04
C GLN A 10 4.46 3.87 1.89
N ILE A 11 4.93 3.34 0.76
CA ILE A 11 5.07 4.06 -0.50
C ILE A 11 3.71 4.06 -1.20
N ARG A 12 3.18 5.25 -1.49
CA ARG A 12 1.89 5.45 -2.14
C ARG A 12 2.02 6.30 -3.41
N PRO A 13 1.17 6.10 -4.42
CA PRO A 13 1.15 6.95 -5.60
C PRO A 13 0.71 8.37 -5.24
N ARG A 14 1.14 9.36 -6.02
CA ARG A 14 0.65 10.74 -5.93
C ARG A 14 -0.62 10.86 -6.77
N SER A 15 -1.71 11.35 -6.18
CA SER A 15 -3.03 11.44 -6.84
C SER A 15 -2.99 12.20 -8.16
N GLY A 16 -2.22 13.29 -8.24
CA GLY A 16 -2.08 14.07 -9.47
C GLY A 16 -1.41 13.29 -10.61
N LEU A 17 -0.39 12.48 -10.33
CA LEU A 17 0.28 11.65 -11.33
C LEU A 17 -0.61 10.48 -11.76
N ALA A 18 -1.30 9.86 -10.82
CA ALA A 18 -2.25 8.78 -11.11
C ALA A 18 -3.42 9.26 -11.98
N ALA A 19 -4.08 10.36 -11.59
CA ALA A 19 -5.29 10.85 -12.27
C ALA A 19 -5.01 11.48 -13.63
N LYS A 20 -3.86 12.17 -13.81
CA LYS A 20 -3.55 12.91 -15.03
C LYS A 20 -2.69 12.13 -16.03
N HIS A 21 -1.88 11.20 -15.55
CA HIS A 21 -0.87 10.51 -16.36
C HIS A 21 -0.92 8.99 -16.24
N GLY A 22 -1.86 8.43 -15.47
CA GLY A 22 -1.95 6.99 -15.26
C GLY A 22 -0.74 6.37 -14.54
N LEU A 23 0.13 7.19 -13.94
CA LEU A 23 1.33 6.71 -13.26
C LEU A 23 0.97 6.27 -11.84
N SER A 24 1.26 5.01 -11.52
CA SER A 24 1.00 4.40 -10.22
C SER A 24 2.24 3.71 -9.66
N VAL A 25 2.14 3.23 -8.43
CA VAL A 25 3.11 2.35 -7.78
C VAL A 25 2.53 0.94 -7.84
N LEU A 26 3.23 0.01 -8.48
CA LEU A 26 2.72 -1.32 -8.82
C LEU A 26 2.35 -2.14 -7.58
N ASN A 27 3.17 -2.03 -6.53
CA ASN A 27 2.97 -2.71 -5.26
C ASN A 27 2.27 -1.83 -4.21
N ALA A 28 1.51 -0.80 -4.63
CA ALA A 28 0.90 0.15 -3.70
C ALA A 28 -0.16 -0.48 -2.77
N PRO A 29 -0.18 -0.13 -1.47
CA PRO A 29 0.89 0.56 -0.75
C PRO A 29 2.14 -0.34 -0.62
N GLY A 30 3.31 0.17 -1.02
CA GLY A 30 4.56 -0.58 -0.91
C GLY A 30 5.09 -0.51 0.52
N THR A 31 5.15 -1.64 1.21
CA THR A 31 5.62 -1.71 2.61
C THR A 31 7.14 -1.71 2.71
N ILE A 32 7.65 -0.94 3.66
CA ILE A 32 9.06 -0.93 4.08
C ILE A 32 9.09 -1.32 5.56
N ASP A 33 9.76 -2.44 5.83
CA ASP A 33 9.90 -3.01 7.17
C ASP A 33 10.80 -2.17 8.08
N ALA A 34 10.59 -2.29 9.40
CA ALA A 34 11.32 -1.51 10.40
C ALA A 34 12.83 -1.80 10.45
N ASP A 35 13.24 -3.01 10.05
CA ASP A 35 14.62 -3.47 10.03
C ASP A 35 15.32 -3.23 8.68
N TYR A 36 14.60 -2.75 7.65
CA TYR A 36 15.19 -2.47 6.34
C TYR A 36 16.16 -1.28 6.40
N ARG A 37 17.38 -1.45 5.89
CA ARG A 37 18.44 -0.40 5.86
C ARG A 37 18.93 -0.02 4.47
N GLY A 38 18.42 -0.68 3.44
CA GLY A 38 18.82 -0.40 2.06
C GLY A 38 18.22 0.88 1.48
N GLU A 39 18.54 1.11 0.20
CA GLU A 39 17.97 2.19 -0.60
C GLU A 39 16.48 1.94 -0.88
N ILE A 40 15.67 2.99 -0.80
CA ILE A 40 14.23 2.89 -1.05
C ILE A 40 13.98 3.08 -2.55
N GLY A 41 13.56 2.01 -3.21
CA GLY A 41 13.08 2.04 -4.59
C GLY A 41 11.57 2.24 -4.69
N VAL A 42 11.11 2.75 -5.84
CA VAL A 42 9.69 2.86 -6.18
C VAL A 42 9.41 2.06 -7.44
N ILE A 43 8.58 1.02 -7.34
CA ILE A 43 8.20 0.19 -8.49
C ILE A 43 7.07 0.90 -9.23
N LEU A 44 7.42 1.74 -10.19
CA LEU A 44 6.45 2.50 -10.97
C LEU A 44 5.85 1.65 -12.09
N VAL A 45 4.57 1.91 -12.37
CA VAL A 45 3.86 1.37 -13.53
C VAL A 45 3.10 2.50 -14.22
N ASN A 46 3.23 2.57 -15.55
CA ASN A 46 2.41 3.43 -16.39
C ASN A 46 1.19 2.64 -16.86
N LEU A 47 0.01 3.01 -16.38
CA LEU A 47 -1.27 2.39 -16.72
C LEU A 47 -2.02 3.17 -17.83
N SER A 48 -1.41 4.25 -18.34
CA SER A 48 -1.95 4.97 -19.50
C SER A 48 -1.43 4.39 -20.81
N ASN A 49 -2.02 4.84 -21.91
CA ASN A 49 -1.56 4.52 -23.26
C ASN A 49 -0.54 5.54 -23.80
N GLU A 50 -0.13 6.51 -22.98
CA GLU A 50 0.78 7.58 -23.38
C GLU A 50 2.13 7.43 -22.68
N PRO A 51 3.27 7.65 -23.38
CA PRO A 51 4.57 7.62 -22.73
C PRO A 51 4.69 8.75 -21.69
N PHE A 52 5.29 8.44 -20.54
CA PHE A 52 5.58 9.41 -19.50
C PHE A 52 7.07 9.39 -19.16
N THR A 53 7.74 10.55 -19.21
CA THR A 53 9.16 10.68 -18.89
C THR A 53 9.32 11.34 -17.53
N ILE A 54 10.03 10.67 -16.62
CA ILE A 54 10.34 11.19 -15.28
C ILE A 54 11.69 11.88 -15.34
N GLN A 55 11.78 13.09 -14.79
CA GLN A 55 13.04 13.82 -14.71
C GLN A 55 13.73 13.60 -13.36
N PRO A 56 15.08 13.65 -13.30
CA PRO A 56 15.80 13.65 -12.03
C PRO A 56 15.29 14.76 -11.08
N GLY A 57 15.03 14.40 -9.83
CA GLY A 57 14.48 15.32 -8.81
C GLY A 57 12.95 15.45 -8.83
N GLU A 58 12.26 14.84 -9.79
CA GLU A 58 10.80 14.84 -9.82
C GLU A 58 10.21 14.00 -8.68
N ARG A 59 9.17 14.53 -8.04
CA ARG A 59 8.46 13.84 -6.96
C ARG A 59 7.51 12.80 -7.54
N ILE A 60 7.87 11.52 -7.49
CA ILE A 60 7.12 10.42 -8.12
C ILE A 60 6.15 9.66 -7.19
N ALA A 61 6.41 9.68 -5.89
CA ALA A 61 5.62 8.96 -4.87
C ALA A 61 5.55 9.78 -3.58
N GLN A 62 4.86 9.25 -2.58
CA GLN A 62 4.82 9.79 -1.22
C GLN A 62 4.96 8.65 -0.21
N LEU A 63 5.58 8.95 0.92
CA LEU A 63 5.82 7.99 2.00
C LEU A 63 4.97 8.36 3.21
N VAL A 64 4.31 7.37 3.79
CA VAL A 64 3.52 7.50 5.03
C VAL A 64 4.09 6.54 6.07
N ILE A 65 4.36 7.01 7.28
CA ILE A 65 4.74 6.14 8.40
C ILE A 65 3.46 5.76 9.15
N ALA A 66 3.26 4.47 9.38
CA ALA A 66 2.09 3.93 10.06
C ALA A 66 2.50 2.95 11.16
N LYS A 67 1.70 2.87 12.23
CA LYS A 67 1.83 1.81 13.22
C LYS A 67 1.24 0.51 12.68
N TYR A 68 1.85 -0.61 13.01
CA TYR A 68 1.29 -1.94 12.76
C TYR A 68 1.32 -2.78 14.05
N GLU A 69 0.46 -3.78 14.11
CA GLU A 69 0.40 -4.73 15.24
C GLU A 69 1.02 -6.07 14.83
N GLN A 70 1.83 -6.65 15.73
CA GLN A 70 2.31 -8.02 15.56
C GLN A 70 1.29 -9.00 16.14
N VAL A 71 0.62 -9.76 15.27
CA VAL A 71 -0.41 -10.71 15.68
C VAL A 71 0.22 -12.01 16.19
N ARG A 72 -0.23 -12.47 17.37
CA ARG A 72 -0.02 -13.85 17.83
C ARG A 72 -1.27 -14.67 17.51
N TRP A 73 -1.13 -15.64 16.63
CA TRP A 73 -2.24 -16.50 16.22
C TRP A 73 -2.62 -17.48 17.34
N ASN A 74 -3.93 -17.64 17.58
CA ASN A 74 -4.49 -18.66 18.46
C ASN A 74 -5.43 -19.54 17.63
N LEU A 75 -5.02 -20.78 17.38
CA LEU A 75 -5.78 -21.72 16.55
C LEU A 75 -7.06 -22.16 17.28
N GLN A 76 -8.18 -22.20 16.57
CA GLN A 76 -9.50 -22.58 17.09
C GLN A 76 -10.23 -23.42 16.05
N ASP A 77 -11.05 -24.38 16.51
CA ASP A 77 -11.88 -25.21 15.62
C ASP A 77 -13.08 -24.43 15.04
N THR A 78 -13.53 -23.38 15.74
CA THR A 78 -14.66 -22.52 15.35
C THR A 78 -14.40 -21.05 15.69
N LEU A 79 -14.97 -20.14 14.91
CA LEU A 79 -14.95 -18.69 15.15
C LEU A 79 -16.33 -18.21 15.63
N ASP A 80 -16.36 -17.11 16.38
CA ASP A 80 -17.60 -16.44 16.80
C ASP A 80 -18.38 -15.92 15.58
N THR A 81 -19.72 -15.86 15.72
CA THR A 81 -20.59 -15.32 14.68
C THR A 81 -20.62 -13.79 14.73
N THR A 82 -20.74 -13.17 13.55
CA THR A 82 -20.92 -11.72 13.41
C THR A 82 -22.07 -11.44 12.43
N GLU A 83 -22.69 -10.27 12.50
CA GLU A 83 -23.74 -9.86 11.55
C GLU A 83 -23.29 -9.93 10.09
N ARG A 84 -22.01 -9.66 9.82
CA ARG A 84 -21.42 -9.77 8.47
C ARG A 84 -21.18 -11.21 8.03
N GLY A 85 -20.83 -12.09 8.97
CA GLY A 85 -20.48 -13.49 8.69
C GLY A 85 -19.45 -13.62 7.57
N ALA A 86 -19.73 -14.49 6.59
CA ALA A 86 -18.90 -14.71 5.41
C ALA A 86 -19.13 -13.71 4.25
N GLY A 87 -19.92 -12.64 4.45
CA GLY A 87 -20.23 -11.65 3.41
C GLY A 87 -19.01 -10.80 3.00
N GLY A 88 -18.72 -10.74 1.69
CA GLY A 88 -17.66 -9.93 1.08
C GLY A 88 -17.98 -9.53 -0.36
N PHE A 89 -17.07 -8.81 -1.02
CA PHE A 89 -17.17 -8.45 -2.45
C PHE A 89 -18.48 -7.78 -2.89
N GLY A 90 -18.94 -6.77 -2.14
CA GLY A 90 -20.19 -6.07 -2.48
C GLY A 90 -21.45 -6.74 -1.95
N SER A 91 -21.34 -7.64 -0.97
CA SER A 91 -22.46 -8.30 -0.29
C SER A 91 -23.46 -7.36 0.39
N SER A 92 -23.15 -6.07 0.53
CA SER A 92 -24.07 -5.03 1.01
C SER A 92 -24.88 -4.35 -0.10
N GLY A 93 -24.64 -4.70 -1.37
CA GLY A 93 -25.29 -4.12 -2.54
C GLY A 93 -24.84 -2.70 -2.88
N LYS A 94 -24.85 -2.41 -4.18
CA LYS A 94 -25.13 -1.09 -4.76
C LYS A 94 -26.08 -1.37 -5.92
N GLU A 95 -27.25 -0.73 -5.91
CA GLU A 95 -27.95 -0.42 -7.16
C GLU A 95 -27.03 0.39 -8.09
#